data_AF-A0A8X8Y6D7-F1
#
_entry.id   AF-A0A8X8Y6D7-F1
#
_cell.length_a   1.000
_cell.length_b   1.000
_cell.length_c   1.000
_cell.angle_alpha   90.00
_cell.angle_beta   90.00
_cell.angle_gamma   90.00
#
_symmetry.space_group_name_H-M   'P 1'
#
loop_
_entity.id
_entity.type
_entity.pdbx_description
1 polymer ?
#
loop_
_entity_poly.entity_id
_entity_poly.type
_entity_poly.pdbx_seq_one_letter_code
_entity_poly.pdbx_strand_id
1 'polypeptide(L)'
;MMAWGVNEHGNSMGPELPHALEAVRWATDYFLKSTAAAPAIIYAQVGDPNADHNCWQRPEDMDTPRTVYAVTPDKPGTEVAAETAAALAAASLAFRAFGDEAYGKVLLERAVEVFEFADKYRGSYNDSIGEGVCPFYCSYSGYQDELLWGAAWLYKATSKVYYWNYVKKNVITFKSNIEAANFEFSWDSKHAGISVLVSNWVLKNNKEASTTPFLSYADSFMCSLMPESPTKNVQFTADYILGSNPLNMSYMVGYGAKFPRRMHHRGSSILSLDQRSDHIGCQEWFPNFNNTSPNPNELTGAVSRGPEIDDSFADARANSSKSEPTTYIVGKAKLHDYGDALSKSLLFFEGQRSGKLPSTQRVRWRKDSGLRDGFDKGVDLTGGYYDAGDNVKYNFPMAFTITMMAWGVIEHGNSMGKELPHALEAVRWATDYFLKSTAAAPGIIYAQVGDPNADHNCWQRPEDMDTPRTVYAVTPNKPGTEVAAETAAALAAASLAFRAFGDEAYGKVLLERAVKVFEFADKYRGSYNDSIGEGDGLLWGAAWLYKATNKVYYWNYVKKNVITFKSNIEAANFEFSWDSKHAGISVLVSNWVLKNNKEASTTPFLSYADSFMCSLMPESPTKNVQFTAGNVL
;
A
#
# COMPACT_ATOMS: atom_id res chain seq x y z
N MET A 1 -2.09 -19.79 8.15
CA MET A 1 -0.97 -18.89 7.79
C MET A 1 0.37 -19.58 7.56
N MET A 2 0.94 -20.33 8.52
CA MET A 2 2.24 -21.02 8.31
C MET A 2 2.28 -21.86 7.03
N ALA A 3 1.24 -22.67 6.78
CA ALA A 3 1.12 -23.45 5.54
C ALA A 3 1.07 -22.57 4.27
N TRP A 4 0.49 -21.36 4.34
CA TRP A 4 0.53 -20.43 3.21
C TRP A 4 1.97 -19.95 2.95
N GLY A 5 2.70 -19.57 4.01
CA GLY A 5 4.12 -19.23 3.90
C GLY A 5 4.95 -20.35 3.28
N VAL A 6 4.74 -21.61 3.69
CA VAL A 6 5.41 -22.77 3.09
C VAL A 6 5.03 -22.94 1.61
N ASN A 7 3.77 -22.76 1.25
CA ASN A 7 3.33 -22.87 -0.15
C ASN A 7 3.98 -21.85 -1.09
N GLU A 8 4.14 -20.60 -0.63
CA GLU A 8 4.71 -19.52 -1.47
C GLU A 8 6.24 -19.47 -1.40
N HIS A 9 6.83 -19.79 -0.25
CA HIS A 9 8.24 -19.55 0.05
C HIS A 9 9.01 -20.79 0.52
N GLY A 10 8.42 -21.99 0.49
CA GLY A 10 9.08 -23.20 0.99
C GLY A 10 10.43 -23.50 0.32
N ASN A 11 10.55 -23.20 -0.97
CA ASN A 11 11.82 -23.35 -1.70
C ASN A 11 12.94 -22.41 -1.20
N SER A 12 12.60 -21.28 -0.56
CA SER A 12 13.56 -20.33 0.00
C SER A 12 13.78 -20.49 1.51
N MET A 13 13.08 -21.42 2.18
CA MET A 13 13.23 -21.66 3.62
C MET A 13 14.51 -22.43 3.99
N GLY A 14 15.21 -23.03 3.02
CA GLY A 14 16.49 -23.71 3.24
C GLY A 14 16.40 -24.80 4.32
N PRO A 15 17.31 -24.82 5.32
CA PRO A 15 17.32 -25.85 6.36
C PRO A 15 16.13 -25.77 7.33
N GLU A 16 15.38 -24.67 7.35
CA GLU A 16 14.22 -24.50 8.24
C GLU A 16 12.92 -25.08 7.66
N LEU A 17 12.91 -25.47 6.38
CA LEU A 17 11.73 -26.05 5.73
C LEU A 17 11.17 -27.29 6.49
N PRO A 18 11.99 -28.27 6.92
CA PRO A 18 11.49 -29.40 7.70
C PRO A 18 10.86 -28.98 9.03
N HIS A 19 11.42 -27.98 9.73
CA HIS A 19 10.88 -27.46 10.99
C HIS A 19 9.57 -26.69 10.77
N ALA A 20 9.46 -25.93 9.68
CA ALA A 20 8.21 -25.27 9.30
C ALA A 20 7.11 -26.30 8.97
N LEU A 21 7.44 -27.38 8.25
CA LEU A 21 6.52 -28.47 7.96
C LEU A 21 6.13 -29.24 9.23
N GLU A 22 7.06 -29.44 10.16
CA GLU A 22 6.79 -30.05 11.47
C GLU A 22 5.80 -29.21 12.29
N ALA A 23 6.00 -27.89 12.36
CA ALA A 23 5.09 -26.97 13.03
C ALA A 23 3.67 -26.99 12.41
N VAL A 24 3.59 -27.01 11.07
CA VAL A 24 2.31 -27.17 10.37
C VAL A 24 1.68 -28.53 10.68
N ARG A 25 2.47 -29.62 10.67
CA ARG A 25 2.00 -30.98 10.95
C ARG A 25 1.41 -31.08 12.36
N TRP A 26 2.05 -30.47 13.34
CA TRP A 26 1.61 -30.51 14.73
C TRP A 26 0.17 -30.00 14.89
N ALA A 27 -0.15 -28.88 14.23
CA ALA A 27 -1.50 -28.33 14.20
C ALA A 27 -2.46 -29.21 13.39
N THR A 28 -2.06 -29.71 12.22
CA THR A 28 -2.95 -30.50 11.37
C THR A 28 -3.26 -31.89 11.92
N ASP A 29 -2.32 -32.53 12.64
CA ASP A 29 -2.58 -33.78 13.35
C ASP A 29 -3.62 -33.58 14.47
N TYR A 30 -3.58 -32.44 15.16
CA TYR A 30 -4.62 -32.07 16.12
C TYR A 30 -5.96 -31.81 15.43
N PHE A 31 -5.98 -31.08 14.31
CA PHE A 31 -7.21 -30.84 13.55
C PHE A 31 -7.84 -32.10 12.98
N LEU A 32 -7.04 -33.08 12.53
CA LEU A 32 -7.56 -34.38 12.12
C LEU A 32 -8.25 -35.07 13.31
N LYS A 33 -7.67 -35.04 14.51
CA LYS A 33 -8.33 -35.59 15.71
C LYS A 33 -9.61 -34.83 16.05
N SER A 34 -9.59 -33.50 16.03
CA SER A 34 -10.71 -32.66 16.46
C SER A 34 -11.89 -32.64 15.47
N THR A 35 -11.67 -33.03 14.22
CA THR A 35 -12.70 -33.03 13.16
C THR A 35 -13.09 -34.43 12.67
N ALA A 36 -12.33 -35.48 13.03
CA ALA A 36 -12.61 -36.86 12.64
C ALA A 36 -13.10 -37.75 13.80
N ALA A 37 -13.02 -37.28 15.05
CA ALA A 37 -13.30 -38.11 16.21
C ALA A 37 -14.77 -38.59 16.30
N ALA A 38 -15.73 -37.85 15.74
CA ALA A 38 -17.12 -38.26 15.66
C ALA A 38 -17.83 -37.64 14.45
N PRO A 39 -18.83 -38.32 13.84
CA PRO A 39 -19.59 -37.77 12.73
C PRO A 39 -20.31 -36.47 13.12
N ALA A 40 -20.17 -35.44 12.29
CA ALA A 40 -20.84 -34.14 12.46
C ALA A 40 -20.55 -33.45 13.82
N ILE A 41 -19.38 -33.68 14.42
CA ILE A 41 -18.91 -32.95 15.60
C ILE A 41 -17.52 -32.39 15.29
N ILE A 42 -17.32 -31.09 15.56
CA ILE A 42 -16.00 -30.45 15.49
C ILE A 42 -15.66 -29.94 16.89
N TYR A 43 -14.59 -30.46 17.48
CA TYR A 43 -14.08 -30.02 18.76
C TYR A 43 -13.28 -28.73 18.59
N ALA A 44 -13.82 -27.62 19.11
CA ALA A 44 -13.28 -26.28 18.90
C ALA A 44 -12.32 -25.84 20.01
N GLN A 45 -12.49 -26.35 21.24
CA GLN A 45 -11.68 -25.93 22.38
C GLN A 45 -11.56 -27.04 23.44
N VAL A 46 -10.40 -27.08 24.11
CA VAL A 46 -10.12 -27.97 25.25
C VAL A 46 -9.55 -27.14 26.40
N GLY A 47 -10.24 -27.13 27.53
CA GLY A 47 -9.94 -26.25 28.66
C GLY A 47 -11.08 -25.33 29.02
N ASP A 48 -11.47 -25.33 30.29
CA ASP A 48 -12.22 -24.20 30.84
C ASP A 48 -11.29 -22.98 30.91
N PRO A 49 -11.57 -21.90 30.18
CA PRO A 49 -10.62 -20.80 30.04
C PRO A 49 -10.43 -20.02 31.34
N ASN A 50 -11.48 -19.93 32.18
CA ASN A 50 -11.39 -19.21 33.44
C ASN A 50 -10.58 -20.00 34.47
N ALA A 51 -10.81 -21.31 34.58
CA ALA A 51 -10.05 -22.17 35.46
C ALA A 51 -8.57 -22.22 35.03
N ASP A 52 -8.30 -22.34 33.73
CA ASP A 52 -6.94 -22.31 33.17
C ASP A 52 -6.24 -20.97 33.47
N HIS A 53 -6.93 -19.85 33.25
CA HIS A 53 -6.34 -18.53 33.42
C HIS A 53 -6.14 -18.12 34.89
N ASN A 54 -7.02 -18.58 35.78
CA ASN A 54 -6.89 -18.41 37.24
C ASN A 54 -5.74 -19.22 37.83
N CYS A 55 -5.05 -20.00 37.00
CA CYS A 55 -3.97 -20.87 37.39
C CYS A 55 -2.63 -20.41 36.80
N TRP A 56 -1.56 -20.46 37.58
CA TRP A 56 -0.20 -20.18 37.09
C TRP A 56 0.73 -21.34 37.43
N GLN A 57 0.51 -22.45 36.74
CA GLN A 57 1.27 -23.69 36.86
C GLN A 57 1.91 -24.12 35.54
N ARG A 58 2.78 -25.12 35.61
CA ARG A 58 3.35 -25.76 34.43
C ARG A 58 2.28 -26.56 33.68
N PRO A 59 2.37 -26.67 32.35
CA PRO A 59 1.42 -27.48 31.59
C PRO A 59 1.45 -28.96 32.01
N GLU A 60 2.60 -29.49 32.44
CA GLU A 60 2.74 -30.87 32.94
C GLU A 60 2.08 -31.09 34.30
N ASP A 61 1.86 -30.01 35.06
CA ASP A 61 1.23 -30.01 36.38
C ASP A 61 -0.25 -29.63 36.33
N MET A 62 -0.87 -29.55 35.14
CA MET A 62 -2.24 -29.09 35.05
C MET A 62 -3.24 -30.03 35.73
N ASP A 63 -3.92 -29.52 36.76
CA ASP A 63 -5.03 -30.15 37.49
C ASP A 63 -6.38 -29.45 37.25
N THR A 64 -6.40 -28.36 36.49
CA THR A 64 -7.61 -27.60 36.15
C THR A 64 -8.54 -28.39 35.22
N PRO A 65 -9.87 -28.18 35.28
CA PRO A 65 -10.80 -28.80 34.35
C PRO A 65 -10.44 -28.57 32.88
N ARG A 66 -10.35 -29.66 32.11
CA ARG A 66 -10.05 -29.66 30.68
C ARG A 66 -11.33 -29.85 29.85
N THR A 67 -12.34 -29.03 30.14
CA THR A 67 -13.66 -29.06 29.50
C THR A 67 -13.53 -29.00 27.98
N VAL A 68 -14.26 -29.85 27.27
CA VAL A 68 -14.21 -29.90 25.81
C VAL A 68 -15.45 -29.22 25.24
N TYR A 69 -15.24 -28.23 24.38
CA TYR A 69 -16.31 -27.52 23.67
C TYR A 69 -16.33 -27.93 22.21
N ALA A 70 -17.52 -28.21 21.69
CA ALA A 70 -17.69 -28.71 20.34
C ALA A 70 -18.89 -28.06 19.65
N VAL A 71 -18.78 -27.91 18.33
CA VAL A 71 -19.84 -27.43 17.46
C VAL A 71 -20.46 -28.61 16.72
N THR A 72 -21.77 -28.57 16.58
CA THR A 72 -22.62 -29.65 16.04
C THR A 72 -23.69 -29.04 15.12
N PRO A 73 -24.51 -29.84 14.42
CA PRO A 73 -25.62 -29.32 13.62
C PRO A 73 -26.60 -28.43 14.41
N ASP A 74 -26.82 -28.74 15.69
CA ASP A 74 -27.73 -28.00 16.57
C ASP A 74 -27.04 -26.81 17.28
N LYS A 75 -25.70 -26.83 17.32
CA LYS A 75 -24.83 -25.82 17.92
C LYS A 75 -23.74 -25.42 16.92
N PRO A 76 -24.08 -24.73 15.82
CA PRO A 76 -23.15 -24.46 14.73
C PRO A 76 -22.01 -23.52 15.13
N GLY A 77 -20.87 -23.67 14.46
CA GLY A 77 -19.75 -22.75 14.59
C GLY A 77 -18.99 -22.66 13.28
N THR A 78 -19.52 -21.83 12.39
CA THR A 78 -19.07 -21.74 11.00
C THR A 78 -17.66 -21.18 10.91
N GLU A 79 -17.30 -20.21 11.74
CA GLU A 79 -15.98 -19.57 11.79
C GLU A 79 -14.87 -20.63 12.00
N VAL A 80 -14.93 -21.33 13.13
CA VAL A 80 -13.91 -22.31 13.52
C VAL A 80 -13.85 -23.48 12.56
N ALA A 81 -15.00 -23.94 12.04
CA ALA A 81 -15.05 -25.03 11.07
C ALA A 81 -14.43 -24.61 9.72
N ALA A 82 -14.81 -23.44 9.19
CA ALA A 82 -14.31 -22.99 7.90
C ALA A 82 -12.83 -22.56 7.94
N GLU A 83 -12.34 -21.97 9.03
CA GLU A 83 -10.90 -21.71 9.22
C GLU A 83 -10.11 -23.02 9.34
N THR A 84 -10.64 -24.03 10.04
CA THR A 84 -9.99 -25.36 10.12
C THR A 84 -9.92 -26.01 8.75
N ALA A 85 -10.97 -25.92 7.94
CA ALA A 85 -10.96 -26.39 6.55
C ALA A 85 -9.93 -25.64 5.69
N ALA A 86 -9.83 -24.32 5.84
CA ALA A 86 -8.83 -23.51 5.15
C ALA A 86 -7.41 -23.94 5.51
N ALA A 87 -7.12 -24.15 6.80
CA ALA A 87 -5.83 -24.61 7.29
C ALA A 87 -5.45 -26.00 6.75
N LEU A 88 -6.38 -26.96 6.80
CA LEU A 88 -6.18 -28.30 6.24
C LEU A 88 -5.96 -28.27 4.72
N ALA A 89 -6.74 -27.46 3.99
CA ALA A 89 -6.59 -27.30 2.53
C ALA A 89 -5.23 -26.66 2.17
N ALA A 90 -4.82 -25.60 2.88
CA ALA A 90 -3.51 -24.97 2.69
C ALA A 90 -2.36 -25.94 3.00
N ALA A 91 -2.44 -26.68 4.10
CA ALA A 91 -1.43 -27.65 4.49
C ALA A 91 -1.37 -28.84 3.50
N SER A 92 -2.51 -29.25 2.92
CA SER A 92 -2.52 -30.29 1.89
C SER A 92 -1.64 -29.95 0.70
N LEU A 93 -1.59 -28.68 0.29
CA LEU A 93 -0.73 -28.21 -0.80
C LEU A 93 0.74 -28.26 -0.37
N ALA A 94 1.04 -27.81 0.84
CA ALA A 94 2.41 -27.76 1.35
C ALA A 94 3.04 -29.16 1.43
N PHE A 95 2.34 -30.13 2.03
CA PHE A 95 2.86 -31.49 2.15
C PHE A 95 2.96 -32.21 0.80
N ARG A 96 2.01 -31.98 -0.14
CA ARG A 96 2.13 -32.51 -1.51
C ARG A 96 3.33 -31.93 -2.25
N ALA A 97 3.63 -30.65 -2.05
CA ALA A 97 4.77 -29.99 -2.69
C ALA A 97 6.12 -30.46 -2.12
N PHE A 98 6.18 -30.79 -0.83
CA PHE A 98 7.43 -31.05 -0.10
C PHE A 98 7.54 -32.47 0.49
N GLY A 99 7.02 -33.46 -0.23
CA GLY A 99 7.44 -34.86 -0.04
C GLY A 99 6.55 -35.75 0.84
N ASP A 100 5.36 -35.31 1.25
CA ASP A 100 4.36 -36.16 1.91
C ASP A 100 2.98 -36.04 1.24
N GLU A 101 2.89 -36.60 0.03
CA GLU A 101 1.68 -36.60 -0.78
C GLU A 101 0.53 -37.35 -0.09
N ALA A 102 0.83 -38.46 0.60
CA ALA A 102 -0.17 -39.30 1.25
C ALA A 102 -0.87 -38.54 2.39
N TYR A 103 -0.10 -37.89 3.26
CA TYR A 103 -0.66 -37.04 4.31
C TYR A 103 -1.42 -35.85 3.72
N GLY A 104 -0.85 -35.20 2.68
CA GLY A 104 -1.53 -34.11 1.99
C GLY A 104 -2.89 -34.51 1.43
N LYS A 105 -3.05 -35.73 0.92
CA LYS A 105 -4.35 -36.25 0.47
C LYS A 105 -5.35 -36.40 1.62
N VAL A 106 -4.93 -36.98 2.75
CA VAL A 106 -5.78 -37.12 3.96
C VAL A 106 -6.26 -35.76 4.45
N LEU A 107 -5.37 -34.75 4.47
CA LEU A 107 -5.73 -33.39 4.85
C LEU A 107 -6.76 -32.77 3.90
N LEU A 108 -6.59 -32.95 2.60
CA LEU A 108 -7.51 -32.39 1.60
C LEU A 108 -8.89 -33.03 1.68
N GLU A 109 -8.97 -34.35 1.85
CA GLU A 109 -10.23 -35.07 2.01
C GLU A 109 -10.98 -34.56 3.24
N ARG A 110 -10.29 -34.44 4.39
CA ARG A 110 -10.90 -33.88 5.60
C ARG A 110 -11.29 -32.41 5.43
N ALA A 111 -10.48 -31.60 4.76
CA ALA A 111 -10.80 -30.19 4.52
C ALA A 111 -12.13 -30.00 3.78
N VAL A 112 -12.40 -30.86 2.79
CA VAL A 112 -13.67 -30.85 2.05
C VAL A 112 -14.84 -31.18 2.98
N GLU A 113 -14.75 -32.25 3.78
CA GLU A 113 -15.81 -32.65 4.71
C GLU A 113 -16.11 -31.56 5.76
N VAL A 114 -15.05 -30.95 6.31
CA VAL A 114 -15.18 -29.91 7.34
C VAL A 114 -15.79 -28.64 6.77
N PHE A 115 -15.42 -28.26 5.53
CA PHE A 115 -16.05 -27.13 4.86
C PHE A 115 -17.53 -27.38 4.53
N GLU A 116 -17.87 -28.58 4.08
CA GLU A 116 -19.26 -28.97 3.84
C GLU A 116 -20.10 -28.90 5.12
N PHE A 117 -19.54 -29.32 6.26
CA PHE A 117 -20.18 -29.12 7.57
C PHE A 117 -20.40 -27.64 7.88
N ALA A 118 -19.37 -26.80 7.71
CA ALA A 118 -19.44 -25.37 8.00
C ALA A 118 -20.49 -24.65 7.15
N ASP A 119 -20.54 -24.96 5.85
CA ASP A 119 -21.46 -24.33 4.90
C ASP A 119 -22.91 -24.80 5.09
N LYS A 120 -23.10 -26.07 5.47
CA LYS A 120 -24.41 -26.67 5.70
C LYS A 120 -25.05 -26.21 7.00
N TYR A 121 -24.28 -26.12 8.09
CA TYR A 121 -24.76 -25.74 9.42
C TYR A 121 -24.21 -24.36 9.79
N ARG A 122 -24.86 -23.32 9.27
CA ARG A 122 -24.41 -21.94 9.44
C ARG A 122 -24.87 -21.35 10.77
N GLY A 123 -23.93 -20.77 11.52
CA GLY A 123 -24.19 -20.02 12.74
C GLY A 123 -22.90 -19.76 13.50
N SER A 124 -22.91 -18.72 14.34
CA SER A 124 -21.71 -18.31 15.05
C SER A 124 -21.41 -19.23 16.23
N TYR A 125 -20.16 -19.62 16.38
CA TYR A 125 -19.69 -20.31 17.59
C TYR A 125 -19.82 -19.45 18.85
N ASN A 126 -19.91 -18.11 18.74
CA ASN A 126 -20.24 -17.22 19.85
C ASN A 126 -21.59 -17.61 20.49
N ASP A 127 -22.59 -17.97 19.67
CA ASP A 127 -23.93 -18.32 20.15
C ASP A 127 -24.00 -19.78 20.65
N SER A 128 -23.16 -20.64 20.10
CA SER A 128 -23.20 -22.10 20.35
C SER A 128 -22.35 -22.54 21.53
N ILE A 129 -21.12 -22.02 21.63
CA ILE A 129 -20.13 -22.37 22.64
C ILE A 129 -19.47 -21.13 23.26
N GLY A 130 -20.16 -19.98 23.23
CA GLY A 130 -19.66 -18.71 23.73
C GLY A 130 -19.19 -18.73 25.18
N GLU A 131 -19.75 -19.61 26.02
CA GLU A 131 -19.30 -19.81 27.40
C GLU A 131 -17.83 -20.28 27.52
N GLY A 132 -17.31 -20.99 26.51
CA GLY A 132 -15.91 -21.40 26.44
C GLY A 132 -15.03 -20.39 25.69
N VAL A 133 -15.61 -19.64 24.75
CA VAL A 133 -14.84 -18.84 23.78
C VAL A 133 -14.79 -17.36 24.16
N CYS A 134 -15.90 -16.79 24.59
CA CYS A 134 -16.02 -15.38 24.94
C CYS A 134 -15.74 -15.16 26.43
N PRO A 135 -15.06 -14.06 26.83
CA PRO A 135 -14.65 -12.92 26.02
C PRO A 135 -13.25 -13.05 25.38
N PHE A 136 -12.68 -14.25 25.29
CA PHE A 136 -11.29 -14.46 24.86
C PHE A 136 -11.10 -14.33 23.35
N TYR A 137 -11.86 -15.10 22.58
CA TYR A 137 -11.80 -15.15 21.11
C TYR A 137 -13.20 -15.06 20.51
N CYS A 138 -13.99 -14.05 20.85
CA CYS A 138 -15.27 -13.85 20.18
C CYS A 138 -15.07 -13.50 18.70
N SER A 139 -15.88 -14.04 17.79
CA SER A 139 -15.93 -13.51 16.42
C SER A 139 -16.63 -12.15 16.41
N TYR A 140 -15.99 -11.14 15.80
CA TYR A 140 -16.57 -9.81 15.63
C TYR A 140 -16.83 -9.48 14.16
N SER A 141 -16.05 -10.05 13.24
CA SER A 141 -16.20 -9.92 11.78
C SER A 141 -17.38 -10.71 11.20
N GLY A 142 -17.87 -11.71 11.94
CA GLY A 142 -18.82 -12.71 11.45
C GLY A 142 -18.12 -14.00 11.03
N TYR A 143 -18.84 -14.84 10.28
CA TYR A 143 -18.31 -16.11 9.73
C TYR A 143 -18.25 -16.15 8.20
N GLN A 144 -18.74 -15.08 7.57
CA GLN A 144 -18.91 -14.97 6.14
C GLN A 144 -17.55 -14.98 5.43
N ASP A 145 -16.56 -14.33 6.02
CA ASP A 145 -15.19 -14.31 5.52
C ASP A 145 -14.47 -15.63 5.74
N GLU A 146 -14.66 -16.36 6.84
CA GLU A 146 -14.10 -17.72 6.97
C GLU A 146 -14.66 -18.68 5.91
N LEU A 147 -15.95 -18.59 5.58
CA LEU A 147 -16.54 -19.39 4.48
C LEU A 147 -15.90 -19.05 3.13
N LEU A 148 -15.70 -17.77 2.84
CA LEU A 148 -15.02 -17.34 1.61
C LEU A 148 -13.55 -17.79 1.61
N TRP A 149 -12.88 -17.70 2.75
CA TRP A 149 -11.50 -18.10 2.95
C TRP A 149 -11.30 -19.60 2.75
N GLY A 150 -12.12 -20.43 3.40
CA GLY A 150 -12.13 -21.88 3.22
C GLY A 150 -12.40 -22.29 1.76
N ALA A 151 -13.40 -21.65 1.12
CA ALA A 151 -13.69 -21.91 -0.29
C ALA A 151 -12.54 -21.50 -1.22
N ALA A 152 -11.88 -20.36 -0.97
CA ALA A 152 -10.74 -19.90 -1.76
C ALA A 152 -9.55 -20.88 -1.65
N TRP A 153 -9.25 -21.37 -0.45
CA TRP A 153 -8.21 -22.39 -0.25
C TRP A 153 -8.56 -23.73 -0.89
N LEU A 154 -9.80 -24.19 -0.76
CA LEU A 154 -10.26 -25.40 -1.43
C LEU A 154 -10.23 -25.27 -2.95
N TYR A 155 -10.55 -24.09 -3.48
CA TYR A 155 -10.37 -23.82 -4.91
C TYR A 155 -8.90 -23.96 -5.31
N LYS A 156 -7.98 -23.32 -4.58
CA LYS A 156 -6.53 -23.41 -4.82
C LYS A 156 -6.02 -24.85 -4.70
N ALA A 157 -6.55 -25.64 -3.77
CA ALA A 157 -6.11 -27.00 -3.50
C ALA A 157 -6.67 -28.07 -4.45
N THR A 158 -7.85 -27.83 -5.05
CA THR A 158 -8.61 -28.83 -5.84
C THR A 158 -8.84 -28.44 -7.30
N SER A 159 -8.72 -27.16 -7.65
CA SER A 159 -9.14 -26.58 -8.93
C SER A 159 -10.62 -26.81 -9.30
N LYS A 160 -11.46 -27.23 -8.35
CA LYS A 160 -12.89 -27.47 -8.61
C LYS A 160 -13.63 -26.14 -8.73
N VAL A 161 -14.24 -25.91 -9.90
CA VAL A 161 -14.99 -24.68 -10.24
C VAL A 161 -16.12 -24.37 -9.26
N TYR A 162 -16.68 -25.38 -8.59
CA TYR A 162 -17.67 -25.20 -7.52
C TYR A 162 -17.22 -24.19 -6.47
N TYR A 163 -16.00 -24.33 -5.91
CA TYR A 163 -15.50 -23.44 -4.87
C TYR A 163 -15.26 -22.02 -5.38
N TRP A 164 -14.77 -21.88 -6.62
CA TRP A 164 -14.63 -20.54 -7.22
C TRP A 164 -15.99 -19.86 -7.43
N ASN A 165 -16.99 -20.59 -7.93
CA ASN A 165 -18.34 -20.07 -8.07
C ASN A 165 -18.95 -19.71 -6.71
N TYR A 166 -18.65 -20.47 -5.67
CA TYR A 166 -19.02 -20.15 -4.30
C TYR A 166 -18.42 -18.81 -3.87
N VAL A 167 -17.10 -18.62 -4.04
CA VAL A 167 -16.40 -17.37 -3.69
C VAL A 167 -17.00 -16.17 -4.43
N LYS A 168 -17.18 -16.27 -5.75
CA LYS A 168 -17.78 -15.19 -6.57
C LYS A 168 -19.20 -14.83 -6.19
N LYS A 169 -20.04 -15.83 -5.93
CA LYS A 169 -21.44 -15.60 -5.58
C LYS A 169 -21.54 -14.89 -4.22
N ASN A 170 -20.75 -15.35 -3.26
CA ASN A 170 -20.86 -14.90 -1.89
C ASN A 170 -20.11 -13.59 -1.61
N VAL A 171 -19.03 -13.24 -2.33
CA VAL A 171 -18.34 -11.94 -2.16
C VAL A 171 -19.27 -10.75 -2.44
N ILE A 172 -20.18 -10.88 -3.42
CA ILE A 172 -21.18 -9.85 -3.73
C ILE A 172 -22.27 -9.81 -2.65
N THR A 173 -22.63 -10.98 -2.12
CA THR A 173 -23.70 -11.13 -1.12
C THR A 173 -23.26 -10.59 0.24
N PHE A 174 -21.97 -10.69 0.57
CA PHE A 174 -21.40 -10.24 1.85
C PHE A 174 -20.78 -8.84 1.77
N LYS A 175 -20.98 -8.12 0.66
CA LYS A 175 -20.24 -6.90 0.28
C LYS A 175 -20.15 -5.82 1.38
N SER A 176 -21.22 -5.60 2.16
CA SER A 176 -21.24 -4.61 3.25
C SER A 176 -20.21 -4.88 4.36
N ASN A 177 -19.86 -6.15 4.59
CA ASN A 177 -18.90 -6.56 5.61
C ASN A 177 -17.45 -6.50 5.07
N ILE A 178 -17.28 -6.63 3.75
CA ILE A 178 -15.97 -6.67 3.09
C ILE A 178 -15.38 -5.27 2.89
N GLU A 179 -16.18 -4.28 2.48
CA GLU A 179 -15.68 -2.92 2.19
C GLU A 179 -15.15 -2.19 3.44
N ALA A 180 -15.70 -2.49 4.63
CA ALA A 180 -15.26 -1.88 5.89
C ALA A 180 -14.00 -2.51 6.50
N ALA A 181 -13.65 -3.75 6.10
CA ALA A 181 -12.62 -4.57 6.73
C ALA A 181 -11.37 -4.83 5.86
N ASN A 182 -11.29 -4.23 4.67
CA ASN A 182 -10.19 -4.45 3.70
C ASN A 182 -8.80 -3.95 4.15
N PHE A 183 -8.69 -3.33 5.33
CA PHE A 183 -7.42 -2.84 5.88
C PHE A 183 -6.83 -3.74 6.96
N GLU A 184 -7.52 -4.83 7.32
CA GLU A 184 -7.07 -5.77 8.35
C GLU A 184 -7.05 -7.20 7.81
N PHE A 185 -5.97 -7.91 8.13
CA PHE A 185 -5.90 -9.35 8.02
C PHE A 185 -5.46 -9.92 9.35
N SER A 186 -6.33 -10.68 10.01
CA SER A 186 -6.11 -11.17 11.37
C SER A 186 -6.76 -12.54 11.58
N TRP A 187 -6.73 -13.04 12.82
CA TRP A 187 -7.38 -14.29 13.18
C TRP A 187 -8.91 -14.22 13.07
N ASP A 188 -9.49 -13.02 13.18
CA ASP A 188 -10.93 -12.76 13.10
C ASP A 188 -11.34 -12.26 11.70
N SER A 189 -10.52 -11.43 11.02
CA SER A 189 -10.85 -10.90 9.68
C SER A 189 -9.99 -11.52 8.58
N LYS A 190 -10.64 -12.18 7.59
CA LYS A 190 -9.99 -12.82 6.44
C LYS A 190 -10.15 -12.06 5.12
N HIS A 191 -10.88 -10.95 5.12
CA HIS A 191 -11.25 -10.15 3.95
C HIS A 191 -10.09 -9.80 3.01
N ALA A 192 -9.05 -9.17 3.56
CA ALA A 192 -7.84 -8.81 2.82
C ALA A 192 -7.10 -10.05 2.30
N GLY A 193 -6.96 -11.08 3.14
CA GLY A 193 -6.31 -12.34 2.80
C GLY A 193 -6.98 -13.06 1.62
N ILE A 194 -8.32 -13.11 1.58
CA ILE A 194 -9.08 -13.70 0.45
C ILE A 194 -8.73 -12.99 -0.85
N SER A 195 -8.78 -11.66 -0.84
CA SER A 195 -8.54 -10.83 -2.03
C SER A 195 -7.12 -11.03 -2.57
N VAL A 196 -6.12 -11.02 -1.69
CA VAL A 196 -4.72 -11.31 -2.05
C VAL A 196 -4.57 -12.74 -2.56
N LEU A 197 -5.15 -13.74 -1.89
CA LEU A 197 -5.01 -15.15 -2.26
C LEU A 197 -5.53 -15.46 -3.67
N VAL A 198 -6.67 -14.87 -4.06
CA VAL A 198 -7.29 -15.13 -5.37
C VAL A 198 -6.79 -14.19 -6.47
N SER A 199 -6.10 -13.09 -6.13
CA SER A 199 -5.65 -12.05 -7.07
C SER A 199 -4.90 -12.60 -8.28
N ASN A 200 -3.89 -13.46 -8.08
CA ASN A 200 -3.10 -14.05 -9.15
C ASN A 200 -3.96 -14.85 -10.14
N TRP A 201 -4.97 -15.56 -9.63
CA TRP A 201 -5.90 -16.30 -10.48
C TRP A 201 -6.81 -15.36 -11.27
N VAL A 202 -7.33 -14.31 -10.62
CA VAL A 202 -8.20 -13.30 -11.23
C VAL A 202 -7.45 -12.54 -12.33
N LEU A 203 -6.20 -12.14 -12.10
CA LEU A 203 -5.33 -11.48 -13.08
C LEU A 203 -5.13 -12.32 -14.35
N LYS A 204 -4.99 -13.65 -14.21
CA LYS A 204 -4.86 -14.56 -15.36
C LYS A 204 -6.17 -14.74 -16.15
N ASN A 205 -7.31 -14.35 -15.59
CA ASN A 205 -8.63 -14.53 -16.17
C ASN A 205 -9.32 -13.17 -16.39
N ASN A 206 -9.02 -12.50 -17.50
CA ASN A 206 -9.51 -11.14 -17.84
C ASN A 206 -11.03 -10.91 -17.62
N LYS A 207 -11.87 -11.91 -17.86
CA LYS A 207 -13.33 -11.81 -17.62
C LYS A 207 -13.66 -11.66 -16.13
N GLU A 208 -12.91 -12.31 -15.25
CA GLU A 208 -13.14 -12.30 -13.80
C GLU A 208 -12.54 -11.05 -13.15
N ALA A 209 -11.43 -10.53 -13.70
CA ALA A 209 -10.83 -9.26 -13.31
C ALA A 209 -11.79 -8.07 -13.43
N SER A 210 -12.73 -8.12 -14.39
CA SER A 210 -13.71 -7.06 -14.63
C SER A 210 -15.04 -7.23 -13.89
N THR A 211 -15.32 -8.41 -13.33
CA THR A 211 -16.62 -8.72 -12.72
C THR A 211 -16.56 -8.95 -11.21
N THR A 212 -15.36 -8.94 -10.61
CA THR A 212 -15.16 -9.20 -9.18
C THR A 212 -14.34 -8.08 -8.53
N PRO A 213 -14.57 -7.78 -7.23
CA PRO A 213 -13.89 -6.68 -6.57
C PRO A 213 -12.48 -7.04 -6.03
N PHE A 214 -12.04 -8.29 -6.18
CA PHE A 214 -10.86 -8.81 -5.49
C PHE A 214 -9.57 -8.06 -5.82
N LEU A 215 -9.36 -7.63 -7.07
CA LEU A 215 -8.16 -6.88 -7.43
C LEU A 215 -8.14 -5.52 -6.75
N SER A 216 -9.25 -4.78 -6.81
CA SER A 216 -9.36 -3.48 -6.14
C SER A 216 -9.16 -3.60 -4.62
N TYR A 217 -9.65 -4.67 -3.99
CA TYR A 217 -9.49 -4.89 -2.56
C TYR A 217 -8.08 -5.34 -2.19
N ALA A 218 -7.47 -6.21 -2.99
CA ALA A 218 -6.07 -6.60 -2.84
C ALA A 218 -5.15 -5.39 -2.99
N ASP A 219 -5.35 -4.56 -4.03
CA ASP A 219 -4.58 -3.33 -4.25
C ASP A 219 -4.75 -2.37 -3.07
N SER A 220 -5.99 -2.17 -2.59
CA SER A 220 -6.24 -1.30 -1.45
C SER A 220 -5.54 -1.80 -0.18
N PHE A 221 -5.55 -3.11 0.07
CA PHE A 221 -4.86 -3.70 1.21
C PHE A 221 -3.33 -3.62 1.07
N MET A 222 -2.78 -3.95 -0.10
CA MET A 222 -1.34 -3.87 -0.36
C MET A 222 -0.85 -2.43 -0.25
N CYS A 223 -1.57 -1.46 -0.82
CA CYS A 223 -1.32 -0.04 -0.62
C CYS A 223 -1.46 0.38 0.85
N SER A 224 -2.27 -0.30 1.66
CA SER A 224 -2.32 -0.04 3.09
C SER A 224 -1.10 -0.56 3.86
N LEU A 225 -0.35 -1.51 3.30
CA LEU A 225 0.86 -2.10 3.87
C LEU A 225 2.14 -1.40 3.42
N MET A 226 2.18 -0.85 2.20
CA MET A 226 3.41 -0.32 1.62
C MET A 226 3.92 0.93 2.37
N PRO A 227 5.21 0.98 2.77
CA PRO A 227 5.77 2.06 3.57
C PRO A 227 5.61 3.48 2.98
N GLU A 228 5.59 3.59 1.66
CA GLU A 228 5.55 4.84 0.89
C GLU A 228 4.16 5.18 0.35
N SER A 229 3.17 4.31 0.57
CA SER A 229 1.84 4.52 -0.01
C SER A 229 1.06 5.62 0.73
N PRO A 230 0.35 6.51 0.00
CA PRO A 230 -0.48 7.55 0.61
C PRO A 230 -1.71 7.01 1.34
N THR A 231 -2.05 5.72 1.16
CA THR A 231 -3.17 5.05 1.83
C THR A 231 -2.71 4.04 2.88
N LYS A 232 -1.44 4.10 3.31
CA LYS A 232 -0.87 3.23 4.34
C LYS A 232 -1.70 3.30 5.62
N ASN A 233 -2.11 2.13 6.12
CA ASN A 233 -2.89 1.99 7.35
C ASN A 233 -2.28 0.94 8.31
N VAL A 234 -1.29 0.17 7.83
CA VAL A 234 -0.62 -0.86 8.62
C VAL A 234 0.82 -0.44 8.91
N GLN A 235 1.26 -0.80 10.12
CA GLN A 235 2.53 -0.47 10.71
C GLN A 235 3.41 -1.71 10.77
N PHE A 236 3.99 -2.10 9.63
CA PHE A 236 4.92 -3.23 9.61
C PHE A 236 6.22 -2.84 8.93
N THR A 237 7.31 -2.90 9.70
CA THR A 237 8.61 -3.25 9.17
C THR A 237 9.18 -4.33 10.10
N ALA A 238 9.55 -5.48 9.54
CA ALA A 238 10.20 -6.55 10.32
C ALA A 238 11.42 -5.99 11.08
N ASP A 239 12.12 -5.03 10.48
CA ASP A 239 13.23 -4.32 11.08
C ASP A 239 12.88 -3.62 12.40
N TYR A 240 11.70 -2.99 12.51
CA TYR A 240 11.28 -2.37 13.78
C TYR A 240 11.11 -3.42 14.88
N ILE A 241 10.52 -4.58 14.56
CA ILE A 241 10.41 -5.71 15.49
C ILE A 241 11.78 -6.24 15.89
N LEU A 242 12.75 -6.24 14.97
CA LEU A 242 14.06 -6.85 15.18
C LEU A 242 15.12 -5.89 15.77
N GLY A 243 14.86 -4.58 15.85
CA GLY A 243 15.74 -3.65 16.55
C GLY A 243 15.80 -2.22 16.01
N SER A 244 15.31 -1.97 14.80
CA SER A 244 15.29 -0.64 14.16
C SER A 244 14.18 0.23 14.72
N ASN A 245 14.26 0.50 16.02
CA ASN A 245 13.34 1.34 16.80
C ASN A 245 14.11 2.21 17.79
N PRO A 246 13.48 3.25 18.37
CA PRO A 246 14.16 4.19 19.28
C PRO A 246 14.80 3.55 20.52
N LEU A 247 14.33 2.37 20.94
CA LEU A 247 14.86 1.64 22.09
C LEU A 247 16.05 0.73 21.76
N ASN A 248 16.41 0.63 20.46
CA ASN A 248 17.41 -0.29 19.90
C ASN A 248 17.26 -1.69 20.47
N MET A 249 16.02 -2.19 20.52
CA MET A 249 15.66 -3.46 21.12
C MET A 249 14.86 -4.32 20.18
N SER A 250 15.16 -5.61 20.14
CA SER A 250 14.28 -6.58 19.50
C SER A 250 13.05 -6.81 20.38
N TYR A 251 11.88 -6.87 19.76
CA TYR A 251 10.65 -7.37 20.37
C TYR A 251 10.48 -8.88 20.16
N MET A 252 11.42 -9.55 19.48
CA MET A 252 11.59 -11.00 19.40
C MET A 252 12.61 -11.47 20.45
N VAL A 253 12.18 -12.37 21.33
CA VAL A 253 13.02 -12.93 22.40
C VAL A 253 14.20 -13.71 21.81
N GLY A 254 15.39 -13.49 22.36
CA GLY A 254 16.63 -14.16 21.93
C GLY A 254 17.28 -13.57 20.68
N TYR A 255 16.70 -12.52 20.07
CA TYR A 255 17.28 -11.83 18.91
C TYR A 255 17.89 -10.47 19.30
N GLY A 256 19.08 -10.18 18.76
CA GLY A 256 19.79 -8.93 19.03
C GLY A 256 20.37 -8.81 20.45
N ALA A 257 20.97 -7.66 20.74
CA ALA A 257 21.64 -7.42 22.03
C ALA A 257 20.68 -7.14 23.20
N LYS A 258 19.45 -6.70 22.90
CA LYS A 258 18.45 -6.27 23.88
C LYS A 258 17.07 -6.77 23.44
N PHE A 259 16.40 -7.54 24.29
CA PHE A 259 15.09 -8.14 24.02
C PHE A 259 14.30 -8.39 25.33
N PRO A 260 12.97 -8.58 25.28
CA PRO A 260 12.14 -8.89 26.45
C PRO A 260 12.58 -10.17 27.15
N ARG A 261 12.71 -10.12 28.48
CA ARG A 261 13.12 -11.28 29.30
C ARG A 261 12.01 -11.74 30.24
N ARG A 262 10.89 -11.02 30.32
CA ARG A 262 9.81 -11.27 31.27
C ARG A 262 8.46 -11.41 30.55
N MET A 263 8.41 -12.29 29.56
CA MET A 263 7.17 -12.56 28.81
C MET A 263 6.06 -13.10 29.72
N HIS A 264 4.83 -12.65 29.50
CA HIS A 264 3.62 -13.16 30.15
C HIS A 264 3.31 -14.57 29.63
N HIS A 265 4.05 -15.57 30.13
CA HIS A 265 3.97 -16.94 29.63
C HIS A 265 4.31 -17.94 30.72
N ARG A 266 3.38 -18.85 31.03
CA ARG A 266 3.47 -19.81 32.15
C ARG A 266 4.68 -20.72 32.03
N GLY A 267 4.80 -21.46 30.93
CA GLY A 267 5.88 -22.43 30.71
C GLY A 267 7.29 -21.83 30.71
N SER A 268 7.44 -20.53 30.40
CA SER A 268 8.75 -19.87 30.44
C SER A 268 9.06 -19.23 31.80
N SER A 269 8.03 -18.79 32.52
CA SER A 269 8.16 -18.09 33.80
C SER A 269 8.28 -19.00 35.03
N ILE A 270 8.01 -20.30 34.88
CA ILE A 270 8.06 -21.31 35.95
C ILE A 270 9.26 -22.23 35.71
N LEU A 271 9.96 -22.64 36.78
CA LEU A 271 11.09 -23.57 36.69
C LEU A 271 10.67 -24.88 36.01
N SER A 272 11.46 -25.34 35.03
CA SER A 272 11.20 -26.60 34.31
C SER A 272 11.30 -27.83 35.22
N LEU A 273 10.85 -28.98 34.74
CA LEU A 273 10.99 -30.26 35.45
C LEU A 273 12.46 -30.64 35.73
N ASP A 274 13.39 -30.23 34.86
CA ASP A 274 14.83 -30.45 35.05
C ASP A 274 15.39 -29.66 36.25
N GLN A 275 14.78 -28.53 36.56
CA GLN A 275 15.20 -27.65 37.66
C GLN A 275 14.45 -27.94 38.96
N ARG A 276 13.17 -28.33 38.86
CA ARG A 276 12.31 -28.66 40.00
C ARG A 276 11.37 -29.81 39.62
N SER A 277 11.66 -31.02 40.07
CA SER A 277 10.90 -32.21 39.65
C SER A 277 9.56 -32.40 40.38
N ASP A 278 9.37 -31.78 41.54
CA ASP A 278 8.10 -31.86 42.27
C ASP A 278 7.02 -31.00 41.62
N HIS A 279 5.78 -31.45 41.78
CA HIS A 279 4.58 -30.80 41.25
C HIS A 279 4.43 -29.37 41.80
N ILE A 280 4.18 -28.40 40.91
CA ILE A 280 3.93 -27.01 41.30
C ILE A 280 2.43 -26.75 41.20
N GLY A 281 1.79 -26.55 42.35
CA GLY A 281 0.35 -26.37 42.41
C GLY A 281 -0.12 -25.06 41.77
N CYS A 282 -1.38 -25.03 41.37
CA CYS A 282 -2.02 -23.95 40.64
C CYS A 282 -1.77 -22.53 41.15
N GLN A 283 -1.80 -22.36 42.48
CA GLN A 283 -1.62 -21.06 43.14
C GLN A 283 -0.18 -20.82 43.63
N GLU A 284 0.66 -21.85 43.62
CA GLU A 284 1.94 -21.89 44.33
C GLU A 284 2.95 -20.91 43.75
N TRP A 285 2.94 -20.70 42.42
CA TRP A 285 3.93 -19.85 41.76
C TRP A 285 3.53 -18.37 41.68
N PHE A 286 2.27 -18.00 41.94
CA PHE A 286 1.81 -16.60 41.85
C PHE A 286 2.63 -15.58 42.65
N PRO A 287 3.18 -15.88 43.84
CA PRO A 287 4.07 -14.94 44.55
C PRO A 287 5.28 -14.49 43.71
N ASN A 288 5.74 -15.31 42.75
CA ASN A 288 6.84 -14.99 41.85
C ASN A 288 6.40 -14.25 40.58
N PHE A 289 5.10 -14.13 40.31
CA PHE A 289 4.55 -13.55 39.09
C PHE A 289 5.07 -12.13 38.83
N ASN A 290 5.13 -11.29 39.88
CA ASN A 290 5.60 -9.91 39.83
C ASN A 290 7.13 -9.75 40.03
N ASN A 291 7.88 -10.84 40.13
CA ASN A 291 9.34 -10.77 40.31
C ASN A 291 10.02 -10.11 39.09
N THR A 292 11.01 -9.25 39.35
CA THR A 292 11.83 -8.58 38.33
C THR A 292 12.94 -9.46 37.77
N SER A 293 13.03 -10.72 38.18
CA SER A 293 13.95 -11.68 37.56
C SER A 293 13.47 -12.05 36.15
N PRO A 294 14.38 -12.29 35.19
CA PRO A 294 14.03 -12.92 33.92
C PRO A 294 13.20 -14.19 34.12
N ASN A 295 12.44 -14.56 33.10
CA ASN A 295 11.85 -15.89 33.03
C ASN A 295 12.97 -16.94 33.05
N PRO A 296 12.89 -18.00 33.89
CA PRO A 296 13.94 -19.00 34.04
C PRO A 296 14.21 -19.81 32.77
N ASN A 297 13.20 -19.95 31.90
CA ASN A 297 13.37 -20.56 30.57
C ASN A 297 13.21 -19.46 29.51
N GLU A 298 14.24 -19.20 28.71
CA GLU A 298 14.14 -18.22 27.63
C GLU A 298 13.17 -18.71 26.55
N LEU A 299 12.18 -17.89 26.19
CA LEU A 299 11.17 -18.22 25.18
C LEU A 299 11.63 -17.75 23.79
N THR A 300 12.77 -18.26 23.32
CA THR A 300 13.44 -17.83 22.08
C THR A 300 12.48 -17.86 20.89
N GLY A 301 12.49 -16.81 20.07
CA GLY A 301 11.64 -16.65 18.88
C GLY A 301 10.24 -16.10 19.16
N ALA A 302 9.79 -16.05 20.42
CA ALA A 302 8.52 -15.41 20.75
C ALA A 302 8.58 -13.90 20.45
N VAL A 303 7.58 -13.42 19.72
CA VAL A 303 7.41 -11.99 19.48
C VAL A 303 6.48 -11.43 20.55
N SER A 304 6.82 -10.28 21.11
CA SER A 304 5.92 -9.55 22.02
C SER A 304 4.92 -8.70 21.23
N ARG A 305 3.85 -8.22 21.86
CA ARG A 305 2.93 -7.27 21.20
C ARG A 305 3.62 -5.97 20.74
N GLY A 306 4.79 -5.67 21.31
CA GLY A 306 5.57 -4.48 20.99
C GLY A 306 5.28 -3.32 21.96
N PRO A 307 5.76 -2.11 21.64
CA PRO A 307 5.71 -0.95 22.52
C PRO A 307 4.32 -0.29 22.59
N GLU A 308 4.21 0.73 23.42
CA GLU A 308 3.15 1.74 23.36
C GLU A 308 3.28 2.63 22.11
N ILE A 309 2.26 3.45 21.85
CA ILE A 309 2.24 4.39 20.71
C ILE A 309 3.36 5.45 20.78
N ASP A 310 3.94 5.65 21.97
CA ASP A 310 5.07 6.54 22.22
C ASP A 310 6.43 5.82 22.21
N ASP A 311 6.48 4.59 21.68
CA ASP A 311 7.65 3.72 21.62
C ASP A 311 8.13 3.20 22.99
N SER A 312 7.43 3.49 24.09
CA SER A 312 7.79 2.96 25.41
C SER A 312 7.46 1.47 25.53
N PHE A 313 8.35 0.70 26.15
CA PHE A 313 8.13 -0.73 26.40
C PHE A 313 8.59 -1.12 27.79
N ALA A 314 7.64 -1.59 28.60
CA ALA A 314 7.90 -2.11 29.94
C ALA A 314 7.97 -3.64 29.89
N ASP A 315 9.20 -4.19 30.03
CA ASP A 315 9.44 -5.64 30.13
C ASP A 315 8.98 -6.17 31.50
N ALA A 316 7.68 -6.46 31.61
CA ALA A 316 7.03 -6.87 32.84
C ALA A 316 6.03 -8.00 32.57
N ARG A 317 6.22 -9.14 33.25
CA ARG A 317 5.38 -10.35 33.14
C ARG A 317 3.91 -10.08 33.45
N ALA A 318 3.63 -9.15 34.37
CA ALA A 318 2.27 -8.76 34.71
C ALA A 318 1.58 -7.91 33.63
N ASN A 319 2.35 -7.31 32.71
CA ASN A 319 1.81 -6.49 31.63
C ASN A 319 1.53 -7.36 30.39
N SER A 320 0.47 -8.17 30.45
CA SER A 320 0.07 -9.04 29.33
C SER A 320 -0.19 -8.25 28.04
N SER A 321 -0.70 -7.01 28.15
CA SER A 321 -0.97 -6.16 26.98
C SER A 321 0.25 -5.88 26.09
N LYS A 322 1.47 -6.05 26.63
CA LYS A 322 2.75 -5.85 25.91
C LYS A 322 3.59 -7.11 25.83
N SER A 323 3.64 -7.88 26.91
CA SER A 323 4.56 -8.99 27.09
C SER A 323 3.95 -10.36 26.76
N GLU A 324 2.67 -10.43 26.36
CA GLU A 324 2.03 -11.68 25.95
C GLU A 324 2.45 -12.05 24.52
N PRO A 325 3.10 -13.21 24.34
CA PRO A 325 3.26 -13.81 23.02
C PRO A 325 2.04 -14.68 22.70
N THR A 326 1.60 -14.65 21.44
CA THR A 326 0.56 -15.56 20.94
C THR A 326 1.07 -16.33 19.72
N THR A 327 0.34 -17.36 19.30
CA THR A 327 0.64 -18.12 18.08
C THR A 327 0.26 -17.36 16.80
N TYR A 328 -0.35 -16.18 16.92
CA TYR A 328 -0.77 -15.28 15.85
C TYR A 328 -0.45 -13.83 16.26
N ILE A 329 0.75 -13.32 15.97
CA ILE A 329 1.14 -11.97 16.40
C ILE A 329 1.10 -10.99 15.24
N VAL A 330 0.50 -9.83 15.49
CA VAL A 330 0.64 -8.61 14.68
C VAL A 330 1.22 -7.54 15.60
N GLY A 331 2.51 -7.22 15.44
CA GLY A 331 3.15 -6.11 16.16
C GLY A 331 2.66 -4.75 15.61
N LYS A 332 2.51 -3.75 16.48
CA LYS A 332 2.21 -2.35 16.08
C LYS A 332 3.47 -1.48 16.26
N ALA A 333 3.74 -0.55 15.33
CA ALA A 333 4.92 0.32 15.32
C ALA A 333 4.62 1.72 14.76
N LYS A 334 4.99 2.81 15.43
CA LYS A 334 4.57 4.20 15.12
C LYS A 334 4.66 4.66 13.63
N LEU A 335 3.65 5.42 13.17
CA LEU A 335 3.58 6.10 11.85
C LEU A 335 4.23 7.49 11.87
N HIS A 336 4.70 7.94 10.70
CA HIS A 336 4.93 9.36 10.44
C HIS A 336 3.60 10.09 10.18
N ASP A 337 3.48 11.34 10.62
CA ASP A 337 2.33 12.19 10.32
C ASP A 337 2.42 12.72 8.88
N TYR A 338 1.88 11.95 7.92
CA TYR A 338 1.86 12.32 6.51
C TYR A 338 0.95 13.52 6.21
N GLY A 339 -0.02 13.82 7.08
CA GLY A 339 -0.84 15.02 6.97
C GLY A 339 -0.02 16.29 7.24
N ASP A 340 0.80 16.27 8.28
CA ASP A 340 1.79 17.32 8.56
C ASP A 340 2.85 17.43 7.45
N ALA A 341 3.34 16.30 6.94
CA ALA A 341 4.28 16.29 5.81
C ALA A 341 3.68 16.92 4.54
N LEU A 342 2.44 16.57 4.18
CA LEU A 342 1.73 17.18 3.06
C LEU A 342 1.54 18.69 3.27
N SER A 343 1.12 19.09 4.48
CA SER A 343 0.93 20.51 4.83
C SER A 343 2.23 21.31 4.61
N LYS A 344 3.37 20.76 5.05
CA LYS A 344 4.69 21.38 4.88
C LYS A 344 5.17 21.38 3.43
N SER A 345 4.89 20.33 2.67
CA SER A 345 5.17 20.28 1.23
C SER A 345 4.43 21.38 0.47
N LEU A 346 3.16 21.64 0.82
CA LEU A 346 2.40 22.76 0.23
C LEU A 346 2.92 24.14 0.66
N LEU A 347 3.39 24.28 1.91
CA LEU A 347 4.04 25.51 2.37
C LEU A 347 5.35 25.81 1.63
N PHE A 348 6.09 24.78 1.19
CA PHE A 348 7.26 24.97 0.33
C PHE A 348 6.89 25.73 -0.95
N PHE A 349 5.81 25.32 -1.65
CA PHE A 349 5.37 26.03 -2.85
C PHE A 349 4.93 27.46 -2.57
N GLU A 350 4.27 27.74 -1.45
CA GLU A 350 4.01 29.13 -1.03
C GLU A 350 5.29 29.95 -0.87
N GLY A 351 6.34 29.34 -0.35
CA GLY A 351 7.69 29.89 -0.24
C GLY A 351 8.35 30.18 -1.59
N GLN A 352 7.95 29.50 -2.66
CA GLN A 352 8.49 29.66 -4.03
C GLN A 352 7.70 30.67 -4.89
N ARG A 353 6.55 31.19 -4.44
CA ARG A 353 5.70 32.06 -5.27
C ARG A 353 6.43 33.32 -5.73
N SER A 354 6.39 33.64 -7.02
CA SER A 354 6.81 34.94 -7.59
C SER A 354 5.59 35.81 -7.88
N GLY A 355 5.75 37.13 -7.93
CA GLY A 355 4.68 38.08 -8.20
C GLY A 355 4.10 38.72 -6.94
N LYS A 356 2.88 39.26 -7.07
CA LYS A 356 2.14 39.87 -5.96
C LYS A 356 1.47 38.78 -5.13
N LEU A 357 1.89 38.60 -3.89
CA LEU A 357 1.42 37.53 -3.01
C LEU A 357 -0.02 37.80 -2.54
N PRO A 358 -0.85 36.75 -2.36
CA PRO A 358 -2.22 36.91 -1.91
C PRO A 358 -2.23 37.21 -0.41
N SER A 359 -3.26 37.93 0.06
CA SER A 359 -3.45 38.17 1.50
C SER A 359 -3.65 36.90 2.33
N THR A 360 -4.00 35.78 1.68
CA THR A 360 -4.19 34.45 2.27
C THR A 360 -2.91 33.64 2.43
N GLN A 361 -1.75 34.15 1.97
CA GLN A 361 -0.45 33.49 2.09
C GLN A 361 -0.14 33.13 3.55
N ARG A 362 0.18 31.86 3.82
CA ARG A 362 0.52 31.35 5.16
C ARG A 362 1.99 31.56 5.48
N VAL A 363 2.87 31.44 4.49
CA VAL A 363 4.30 31.74 4.63
C VAL A 363 4.53 33.25 4.83
N ARG A 364 4.88 33.66 6.05
CA ARG A 364 4.93 35.09 6.45
C ARG A 364 6.22 35.83 6.09
N TRP A 365 7.32 35.11 5.87
CA TRP A 365 8.64 35.71 5.61
C TRP A 365 8.84 36.17 4.15
N ARG A 366 8.01 35.70 3.21
CA ARG A 366 7.97 36.16 1.81
C ARG A 366 7.18 37.46 1.65
N LYS A 367 7.52 38.27 0.63
CA LYS A 367 6.75 39.44 0.17
C LYS A 367 6.69 39.48 -1.37
N ASP A 368 6.01 40.49 -1.89
CA ASP A 368 5.87 40.72 -3.34
C ASP A 368 7.25 40.82 -4.02
N SER A 369 7.42 40.11 -5.13
CA SER A 369 8.68 40.05 -5.89
C SER A 369 8.43 39.89 -7.39
N GLY A 370 9.42 40.16 -8.24
CA GLY A 370 9.30 39.95 -9.70
C GLY A 370 8.14 40.73 -10.34
N LEU A 371 7.75 41.87 -9.78
CA LEU A 371 6.54 42.61 -10.19
C LEU A 371 6.61 43.24 -11.59
N ARG A 372 7.80 43.22 -12.22
CA ARG A 372 8.04 43.76 -13.56
C ARG A 372 8.34 42.67 -14.58
N ASP A 373 8.16 41.41 -14.21
CA ASP A 373 8.40 40.28 -15.12
C ASP A 373 7.51 40.39 -16.36
N GLY A 374 8.13 40.40 -17.55
CA GLY A 374 7.45 40.59 -18.83
C GLY A 374 7.39 42.04 -19.34
N PHE A 375 7.69 43.04 -18.50
CA PHE A 375 7.54 44.45 -18.85
C PHE A 375 8.31 44.85 -20.12
N ASP A 376 9.55 44.39 -20.27
CA ASP A 376 10.41 44.68 -21.43
C ASP A 376 9.90 44.08 -22.75
N LYS A 377 8.94 43.16 -22.67
CA LYS A 377 8.24 42.54 -23.80
C LYS A 377 6.80 43.03 -23.96
N GLY A 378 6.36 44.00 -23.15
CA GLY A 378 5.01 44.53 -23.18
C GLY A 378 3.93 43.54 -22.73
N VAL A 379 4.29 42.56 -21.89
CA VAL A 379 3.40 41.51 -21.40
C VAL A 379 3.47 41.39 -19.87
N ASP A 380 2.42 40.87 -19.24
CA ASP A 380 2.45 40.53 -17.81
C ASP A 380 2.87 39.07 -17.64
N LEU A 381 4.07 38.84 -17.09
CA LEU A 381 4.59 37.52 -16.71
C LEU A 381 4.85 37.42 -15.19
N THR A 382 4.15 38.25 -14.40
CA THR A 382 4.13 38.13 -12.94
C THR A 382 3.32 36.91 -12.51
N GLY A 383 3.68 36.31 -11.36
CA GLY A 383 3.12 35.03 -10.91
C GLY A 383 4.09 33.86 -11.12
N GLY A 384 3.60 32.64 -10.95
CA GLY A 384 4.39 31.41 -11.11
C GLY A 384 5.31 31.15 -9.91
N TYR A 385 6.14 30.13 -10.03
CA TYR A 385 7.08 29.71 -9.00
C TYR A 385 8.52 30.00 -9.43
N TYR A 386 9.39 30.35 -8.48
CA TYR A 386 10.83 30.20 -8.65
C TYR A 386 11.21 28.73 -8.59
N ASP A 387 12.22 28.33 -9.35
CA ASP A 387 12.51 26.93 -9.61
C ASP A 387 13.09 26.20 -8.39
N ALA A 388 14.19 26.72 -7.82
CA ALA A 388 14.89 26.06 -6.74
C ALA A 388 15.32 27.07 -5.65
N GLY A 389 16.63 27.17 -5.38
CA GLY A 389 17.20 28.20 -4.50
C GLY A 389 17.48 29.54 -5.22
N ASP A 390 17.24 29.58 -6.52
CA ASP A 390 17.40 30.74 -7.39
C ASP A 390 16.05 31.47 -7.59
N ASN A 391 16.06 32.53 -8.39
CA ASN A 391 14.87 33.31 -8.71
C ASN A 391 14.50 33.27 -10.20
N VAL A 392 14.99 32.28 -10.94
CA VAL A 392 14.57 32.04 -12.33
C VAL A 392 13.25 31.27 -12.35
N LYS A 393 12.38 31.64 -13.30
CA LYS A 393 11.18 30.85 -13.61
C LYS A 393 11.47 29.98 -14.81
N TYR A 394 11.68 28.69 -14.59
CA TYR A 394 11.82 27.69 -15.65
C TYR A 394 10.47 27.00 -15.88
N ASN A 395 9.82 27.27 -17.02
CA ASN A 395 8.47 26.75 -17.23
C ASN A 395 8.43 25.23 -17.43
N PHE A 396 9.50 24.61 -17.89
CA PHE A 396 9.52 23.16 -18.14
C PHE A 396 9.42 22.34 -16.83
N PRO A 397 10.34 22.47 -15.85
CA PRO A 397 10.20 21.82 -14.54
C PRO A 397 8.99 22.33 -13.74
N MET A 398 8.62 23.61 -13.87
CA MET A 398 7.41 24.13 -13.26
C MET A 398 6.16 23.44 -13.81
N ALA A 399 6.05 23.26 -15.12
CA ALA A 399 4.89 22.59 -15.73
C ALA A 399 4.82 21.13 -15.28
N PHE A 400 5.94 20.41 -15.26
CA PHE A 400 6.00 19.04 -14.73
C PHE A 400 5.49 18.95 -13.29
N THR A 401 5.98 19.83 -12.42
CA THR A 401 5.56 19.92 -11.01
C THR A 401 4.04 20.07 -10.88
N ILE A 402 3.44 20.91 -11.73
CA ILE A 402 2.01 21.20 -11.70
C ILE A 402 1.18 20.09 -12.32
N THR A 403 1.68 19.42 -13.36
CA THR A 403 1.09 18.17 -13.86
C THR A 403 1.02 17.13 -12.74
N MET A 404 2.12 16.96 -11.99
CA MET A 404 2.18 15.99 -10.87
C MET A 404 1.29 16.36 -9.70
N MET A 405 1.28 17.62 -9.29
CA MET A 405 0.40 18.09 -8.22
C MET A 405 -1.08 17.94 -8.61
N ALA A 406 -1.45 18.31 -9.84
CA ALA A 406 -2.80 18.11 -10.36
C ALA A 406 -3.16 16.63 -10.45
N TRP A 407 -2.24 15.76 -10.89
CA TRP A 407 -2.46 14.31 -10.91
C TRP A 407 -2.71 13.77 -9.50
N GLY A 408 -1.91 14.18 -8.52
CA GLY A 408 -2.11 13.83 -7.11
C GLY A 408 -3.50 14.26 -6.60
N VAL A 409 -3.95 15.46 -6.94
CA VAL A 409 -5.30 15.93 -6.60
C VAL A 409 -6.38 15.10 -7.30
N ILE A 410 -6.22 14.73 -8.57
CA ILE A 410 -7.19 13.91 -9.30
C ILE A 410 -7.37 12.53 -8.66
N GLU A 411 -6.29 11.85 -8.28
CA GLU A 411 -6.36 10.48 -7.75
C GLU A 411 -6.66 10.46 -6.24
N HIS A 412 -6.20 11.47 -5.48
CA HIS A 412 -6.24 11.45 -4.01
C HIS A 412 -6.93 12.65 -3.36
N GLY A 413 -7.54 13.56 -4.13
CA GLY A 413 -8.13 14.78 -3.57
C GLY A 413 -9.19 14.52 -2.48
N ASN A 414 -9.95 13.43 -2.59
CA ASN A 414 -10.93 13.02 -1.58
C ASN A 414 -10.30 12.62 -0.23
N SER A 415 -9.04 12.18 -0.19
CA SER A 415 -8.32 11.80 1.03
C SER A 415 -7.43 12.91 1.59
N MET A 416 -7.28 14.04 0.89
CA MET A 416 -6.42 15.16 1.33
C MET A 416 -7.03 15.99 2.48
N GLY A 417 -8.31 15.79 2.82
CA GLY A 417 -8.97 16.46 3.95
C GLY A 417 -8.85 17.98 3.87
N LYS A 418 -8.30 18.59 4.95
CA LYS A 418 -8.13 20.05 5.04
C LYS A 418 -7.07 20.63 4.10
N GLU A 419 -6.20 19.81 3.52
CA GLU A 419 -5.14 20.29 2.62
C GLU A 419 -5.57 20.37 1.15
N LEU A 420 -6.72 19.78 0.77
CA LEU A 420 -7.24 19.84 -0.61
C LEU A 420 -7.35 21.29 -1.14
N PRO A 421 -7.92 22.27 -0.39
CA PRO A 421 -7.97 23.65 -0.87
C PRO A 421 -6.58 24.26 -1.10
N HIS A 422 -5.59 23.93 -0.25
CA HIS A 422 -4.22 24.43 -0.38
C HIS A 422 -3.50 23.82 -1.59
N ALA A 423 -3.72 22.53 -1.87
CA ALA A 423 -3.23 21.89 -3.09
C ALA A 423 -3.82 22.52 -4.35
N LEU A 424 -5.14 22.76 -4.38
CA LEU A 424 -5.81 23.44 -5.49
C LEU A 424 -5.32 24.89 -5.66
N GLU A 425 -5.07 25.62 -4.57
CA GLU A 425 -4.49 26.97 -4.62
C GLU A 425 -3.07 26.95 -5.20
N ALA A 426 -2.25 25.96 -4.82
CA ALA A 426 -0.90 25.79 -5.35
C ALA A 426 -0.90 25.47 -6.86
N VAL A 427 -1.81 24.60 -7.33
CA VAL A 427 -2.02 24.35 -8.76
C VAL A 427 -2.47 25.63 -9.48
N ARG A 428 -3.45 26.35 -8.91
CA ARG A 428 -4.01 27.58 -9.49
C ARG A 428 -2.94 28.63 -9.73
N TRP A 429 -2.04 28.81 -8.76
CA TRP A 429 -0.99 29.83 -8.82
C TRP A 429 -0.13 29.72 -10.07
N ALA A 430 0.27 28.49 -10.43
CA ALA A 430 1.05 28.26 -11.64
C ALA A 430 0.18 28.27 -12.89
N THR A 431 -1.05 27.73 -12.85
CA THR A 431 -1.89 27.74 -14.05
C THR A 431 -2.32 29.15 -14.45
N ASP A 432 -2.52 30.07 -13.50
CA ASP A 432 -2.73 31.50 -13.80
C ASP A 432 -1.52 32.10 -14.52
N TYR A 433 -0.30 31.75 -14.09
CA TYR A 433 0.92 32.15 -14.78
C TYR A 433 1.05 31.50 -16.17
N PHE A 434 0.74 30.21 -16.32
CA PHE A 434 0.77 29.55 -17.63
C PHE A 434 -0.27 30.11 -18.59
N LEU A 435 -1.44 30.54 -18.12
CA LEU A 435 -2.39 31.28 -18.92
C LEU A 435 -1.75 32.56 -19.45
N LYS A 436 -1.05 33.34 -18.61
CA LYS A 436 -0.33 34.53 -19.08
C LYS A 436 0.77 34.19 -20.09
N SER A 437 1.65 33.24 -19.77
CA SER A 437 2.83 32.91 -20.57
C SER A 437 2.51 32.27 -21.93
N THR A 438 1.31 31.70 -22.08
CA THR A 438 0.85 31.07 -23.33
C THR A 438 -0.24 31.86 -24.06
N ALA A 439 -0.83 32.88 -23.42
CA ALA A 439 -1.88 33.72 -23.99
C ALA A 439 -1.42 35.08 -24.48
N ALA A 440 -0.30 35.59 -23.95
CA ALA A 440 0.03 36.99 -24.06
C ALA A 440 0.29 37.47 -25.50
N ALA A 441 0.74 36.59 -26.41
CA ALA A 441 0.88 36.93 -27.83
C ALA A 441 0.62 35.72 -28.75
N PRO A 442 0.00 35.91 -29.94
CA PRO A 442 -0.22 34.83 -30.89
C PRO A 442 1.10 34.20 -31.38
N GLY A 443 1.18 32.87 -31.34
CA GLY A 443 2.36 32.13 -31.82
C GLY A 443 3.61 32.29 -30.95
N ILE A 444 3.47 32.77 -29.71
CA ILE A 444 4.59 32.91 -28.77
C ILE A 444 4.19 32.19 -27.48
N ILE A 445 5.08 31.32 -26.99
CA ILE A 445 5.01 30.76 -25.63
C ILE A 445 6.23 31.25 -24.87
N TYR A 446 6.01 32.06 -23.84
CA TYR A 446 7.09 32.48 -22.95
C TYR A 446 7.49 31.29 -22.08
N ALA A 447 8.76 30.89 -22.15
CA ALA A 447 9.27 29.66 -21.55
C ALA A 447 10.13 29.91 -20.31
N GLN A 448 10.68 31.13 -20.15
CA GLN A 448 11.53 31.46 -19.02
C GLN A 448 11.52 32.96 -18.72
N VAL A 449 11.64 33.30 -17.44
CA VAL A 449 11.88 34.68 -16.97
C VAL A 449 13.07 34.70 -16.00
N GLY A 450 14.11 35.42 -16.40
CA GLY A 450 15.39 35.48 -15.69
C GLY A 450 16.58 35.11 -16.54
N ASP A 451 17.63 35.93 -16.53
CA ASP A 451 18.94 35.47 -17.01
C ASP A 451 19.57 34.55 -15.95
N PRO A 452 19.86 33.28 -16.28
CA PRO A 452 20.26 32.30 -15.29
C PRO A 452 21.65 32.56 -14.71
N ASN A 453 22.58 33.05 -15.53
CA ASN A 453 23.93 33.33 -15.07
C ASN A 453 23.94 34.54 -14.14
N ALA A 454 23.20 35.60 -14.48
CA ALA A 454 23.11 36.78 -13.63
C ALA A 454 22.39 36.48 -12.30
N ASP A 455 21.32 35.67 -12.34
CA ASP A 455 20.59 35.24 -11.16
C ASP A 455 21.48 34.43 -10.21
N HIS A 456 22.17 33.39 -10.73
CA HIS A 456 23.01 32.50 -9.92
C HIS A 456 24.29 33.15 -9.40
N ASN A 457 24.78 34.20 -10.07
CA ASN A 457 25.92 34.99 -9.59
C ASN A 457 25.55 35.99 -8.48
N CYS A 458 24.27 36.11 -8.10
CA CYS A 458 23.80 37.06 -7.09
C CYS A 458 22.99 36.38 -5.99
N TRP A 459 23.54 36.33 -4.76
CA TRP A 459 22.85 35.78 -3.60
C TRP A 459 22.01 36.86 -2.90
N GLN A 460 20.72 36.94 -3.25
CA GLN A 460 19.81 37.94 -2.71
C GLN A 460 18.38 37.41 -2.54
N ARG A 461 17.59 38.12 -1.71
CA ARG A 461 16.17 37.80 -1.54
C ARG A 461 15.37 38.19 -2.80
N PRO A 462 14.33 37.43 -3.19
CA PRO A 462 13.50 37.73 -4.36
C PRO A 462 12.92 39.16 -4.35
N GLU A 463 12.62 39.68 -3.17
CA GLU A 463 12.03 41.00 -2.95
C GLU A 463 12.97 42.17 -3.33
N ASP A 464 14.29 41.95 -3.33
CA ASP A 464 15.31 42.97 -3.60
C ASP A 464 15.95 42.82 -4.99
N MET A 465 15.50 41.86 -5.79
CA MET A 465 16.17 41.49 -7.05
C MET A 465 16.39 42.68 -7.98
N ASP A 466 17.66 42.90 -8.31
CA ASP A 466 18.15 43.86 -9.29
C ASP A 466 18.81 43.21 -10.51
N THR A 467 18.86 41.87 -10.56
CA THR A 467 19.39 41.11 -11.71
C THR A 467 18.47 41.22 -12.93
N PRO A 468 19.01 41.13 -14.16
CA PRO A 468 18.20 41.13 -15.38
C PRO A 468 17.13 40.02 -15.39
N ARG A 469 15.87 40.43 -15.55
CA ARG A 469 14.70 39.52 -15.64
C ARG A 469 14.35 39.21 -17.10
N THR A 470 15.36 38.81 -17.88
CA THR A 470 15.25 38.56 -19.32
C THR A 470 14.18 37.52 -19.63
N VAL A 471 13.34 37.81 -20.62
CA VAL A 471 12.24 36.93 -21.03
C VAL A 471 12.64 36.13 -22.26
N TYR A 472 12.55 34.81 -22.17
CA TYR A 472 12.80 33.87 -23.27
C TYR A 472 11.50 33.22 -23.72
N ALA A 473 11.36 32.99 -25.03
CA ALA A 473 10.15 32.46 -25.62
C ALA A 473 10.45 31.51 -26.77
N VAL A 474 9.57 30.53 -26.94
CA VAL A 474 9.54 29.64 -28.10
C VAL A 474 8.53 30.16 -29.12
N THR A 475 8.87 30.03 -30.39
CA THR A 475 8.12 30.57 -31.53
C THR A 475 8.16 29.57 -32.70
N PRO A 476 7.36 29.73 -33.76
CA PRO A 476 7.44 28.87 -34.94
C PRO A 476 8.84 28.72 -35.55
N ASN A 477 9.69 29.75 -35.40
CA ASN A 477 11.05 29.77 -35.94
C ASN A 477 12.12 29.35 -34.93
N LYS A 478 11.75 29.24 -33.65
CA LYS A 478 12.58 28.79 -32.54
C LYS A 478 11.71 27.89 -31.65
N PRO A 479 11.38 26.68 -32.13
CA PRO A 479 10.46 25.80 -31.43
C PRO A 479 11.04 25.32 -30.10
N GLY A 480 10.17 24.81 -29.25
CA GLY A 480 10.53 24.14 -28.00
C GLY A 480 9.39 23.21 -27.63
N THR A 481 9.36 22.05 -28.31
CA THR A 481 8.30 21.05 -28.21
C THR A 481 8.07 20.62 -26.77
N GLU A 482 9.13 20.38 -26.02
CA GLU A 482 9.13 19.78 -24.68
C GLU A 482 8.42 20.70 -23.68
N VAL A 483 8.87 21.95 -23.57
CA VAL A 483 8.27 22.93 -22.65
C VAL A 483 6.82 23.25 -23.03
N ALA A 484 6.50 23.33 -24.33
CA ALA A 484 5.14 23.57 -24.78
C ALA A 484 4.22 22.38 -24.48
N ALA A 485 4.66 21.16 -24.77
CA ALA A 485 3.87 19.96 -24.53
C ALA A 485 3.66 19.67 -23.03
N GLU A 486 4.68 19.90 -22.18
CA GLU A 486 4.53 19.78 -20.73
C GLU A 486 3.60 20.86 -20.17
N THR A 487 3.69 22.10 -20.67
CA THR A 487 2.74 23.16 -20.27
C THR A 487 1.31 22.80 -20.66
N ALA A 488 1.10 22.16 -21.82
CA ALA A 488 -0.20 21.64 -22.21
C ALA A 488 -0.66 20.49 -21.29
N ALA A 489 0.24 19.59 -20.91
CA ALA A 489 -0.05 18.51 -19.95
C ALA A 489 -0.50 19.08 -18.59
N ALA A 490 0.22 20.07 -18.07
CA ALA A 490 -0.09 20.72 -16.79
C ALA A 490 -1.47 21.39 -16.81
N LEU A 491 -1.78 22.14 -17.86
CA LEU A 491 -3.09 22.78 -18.03
C LEU A 491 -4.21 21.75 -18.21
N ALA A 492 -3.97 20.67 -18.95
CA ALA A 492 -4.95 19.59 -19.14
C ALA A 492 -5.21 18.81 -17.83
N ALA A 493 -4.17 18.45 -17.08
CA ALA A 493 -4.30 17.79 -15.79
C ALA A 493 -5.02 18.71 -14.78
N ALA A 494 -4.58 19.96 -14.66
CA ALA A 494 -5.24 20.92 -13.77
C ALA A 494 -6.72 21.15 -14.15
N SER A 495 -7.07 21.14 -15.44
CA SER A 495 -8.46 21.24 -15.87
C SER A 495 -9.35 20.14 -15.28
N LEU A 496 -8.84 18.91 -15.19
CA LEU A 496 -9.53 17.78 -14.59
C LEU A 496 -9.66 17.96 -13.07
N ALA A 497 -8.58 18.38 -12.40
CA ALA A 497 -8.58 18.62 -10.96
C ALA A 497 -9.64 19.67 -10.55
N PHE A 498 -9.67 20.84 -11.22
CA PHE A 498 -10.64 21.88 -10.89
C PHE A 498 -12.09 21.48 -11.21
N ARG A 499 -12.31 20.74 -12.31
CA ARG A 499 -13.64 20.20 -12.64
C ARG A 499 -14.12 19.16 -11.62
N ALA A 500 -13.22 18.35 -11.08
CA ALA A 500 -13.54 17.36 -10.07
C ALA A 500 -13.91 18.01 -8.71
N PHE A 501 -13.33 19.15 -8.38
CA PHE A 501 -13.44 19.79 -7.06
C PHE A 501 -14.07 21.20 -7.09
N GLY A 502 -15.01 21.43 -8.00
CA GLY A 502 -16.00 22.52 -7.88
C GLY A 502 -15.70 23.83 -8.63
N ASP A 503 -14.66 23.90 -9.46
CA ASP A 503 -14.42 25.05 -10.36
C ASP A 503 -14.37 24.61 -11.83
N GLU A 504 -15.54 24.23 -12.34
CA GLU A 504 -15.70 23.79 -13.73
C GLU A 504 -15.38 24.90 -14.75
N ALA A 505 -15.72 26.15 -14.43
CA ALA A 505 -15.50 27.29 -15.32
C ALA A 505 -14.02 27.55 -15.55
N TYR A 506 -13.22 27.57 -14.48
CA TYR A 506 -11.78 27.70 -14.59
C TYR A 506 -11.17 26.49 -15.30
N GLY A 507 -11.61 25.27 -14.95
CA GLY A 507 -11.16 24.06 -15.63
C GLY A 507 -11.39 24.10 -17.15
N LYS A 508 -12.51 24.64 -17.62
CA LYS A 508 -12.76 24.83 -19.05
C LYS A 508 -11.76 25.78 -19.72
N VAL A 509 -11.45 26.90 -19.07
CA VAL A 509 -10.44 27.87 -19.55
C VAL A 509 -9.07 27.20 -19.70
N LEU A 510 -8.66 26.42 -18.69
CA LEU A 510 -7.41 25.66 -18.73
C LEU A 510 -7.38 24.66 -19.88
N LEU A 511 -8.45 23.89 -20.06
CA LEU A 511 -8.53 22.88 -21.11
C LEU A 511 -8.49 23.50 -22.52
N GLU A 512 -9.21 24.60 -22.74
CA GLU A 512 -9.17 25.33 -24.02
C GLU A 512 -7.77 25.85 -24.34
N ARG A 513 -7.05 26.35 -23.33
CA ARG A 513 -5.66 26.77 -23.52
C ARG A 513 -4.74 25.57 -23.76
N ALA A 514 -4.89 24.48 -23.01
CA ALA A 514 -4.08 23.26 -23.14
C ALA A 514 -4.10 22.73 -24.58
N VAL A 515 -5.29 22.68 -25.20
CA VAL A 515 -5.46 22.26 -26.60
C VAL A 515 -4.63 23.14 -27.55
N LYS A 516 -4.71 24.47 -27.43
CA LYS A 516 -3.98 25.41 -28.29
C LYS A 516 -2.46 25.32 -28.12
N VAL A 517 -2.01 25.13 -26.87
CA VAL A 517 -0.58 25.00 -26.55
C VAL A 517 -0.04 23.68 -27.11
N PHE A 518 -0.81 22.59 -27.00
CA PHE A 518 -0.45 21.32 -27.60
C PHE A 518 -0.42 21.38 -29.13
N GLU A 519 -1.40 22.04 -29.76
CA GLU A 519 -1.41 22.24 -31.22
C GLU A 519 -0.17 23.03 -31.69
N PHE A 520 0.28 24.01 -30.91
CA PHE A 520 1.53 24.71 -31.18
C PHE A 520 2.74 23.75 -31.11
N ALA A 521 2.83 22.96 -30.04
CA ALA A 521 3.93 22.00 -29.84
C ALA A 521 3.98 20.93 -30.93
N ASP A 522 2.82 20.37 -31.31
CA ASP A 522 2.73 19.31 -32.33
C ASP A 522 3.04 19.83 -33.74
N LYS A 523 2.65 21.08 -34.02
CA LYS A 523 2.84 21.72 -35.33
C LYS A 523 4.26 22.24 -35.54
N TYR A 524 4.87 22.83 -34.52
CA TYR A 524 6.20 23.44 -34.59
C TYR A 524 7.17 22.61 -33.77
N ARG A 525 7.55 21.45 -34.32
CA ARG A 525 8.45 20.53 -33.64
C ARG A 525 9.89 21.00 -33.75
N GLY A 526 10.58 20.97 -32.62
CA GLY A 526 12.01 21.19 -32.50
C GLY A 526 12.37 21.37 -31.04
N SER A 527 13.52 20.83 -30.66
CA SER A 527 14.03 21.00 -29.31
C SER A 527 14.55 22.42 -29.10
N TYR A 528 14.37 22.96 -27.90
CA TYR A 528 15.03 24.20 -27.50
C TYR A 528 16.45 23.97 -26.92
N ASN A 529 16.84 22.70 -26.76
CA ASN A 529 18.14 22.26 -26.26
C ASN A 529 18.47 20.92 -26.95
N ASP A 530 19.19 20.96 -28.09
CA ASP A 530 19.46 19.89 -29.11
C ASP A 530 19.93 18.48 -28.62
N SER A 531 19.80 18.14 -27.34
CA SER A 531 20.35 16.94 -26.70
C SER A 531 19.34 15.84 -26.35
N ILE A 532 18.02 16.02 -26.53
CA ILE A 532 17.00 15.01 -26.15
C ILE A 532 15.90 14.89 -27.23
N GLY A 533 15.42 13.66 -27.44
CA GLY A 533 14.41 13.35 -28.45
C GLY A 533 13.03 13.94 -28.13
N GLU A 534 12.46 14.68 -29.08
CA GLU A 534 11.19 15.43 -29.02
C GLU A 534 9.90 14.63 -28.65
N GLY A 535 10.01 13.32 -28.42
CA GLY A 535 8.90 12.37 -28.54
C GLY A 535 8.05 12.15 -27.28
N ASP A 536 8.63 12.22 -26.09
CA ASP A 536 7.94 11.84 -24.85
C ASP A 536 7.06 12.97 -24.29
N GLY A 537 7.49 14.23 -24.38
CA GLY A 537 6.69 15.40 -24.00
C GLY A 537 5.36 15.50 -24.77
N LEU A 538 5.39 15.33 -26.10
CA LEU A 538 4.16 15.30 -26.92
C LEU A 538 3.25 14.11 -26.58
N LEU A 539 3.83 12.96 -26.26
CA LEU A 539 3.06 11.80 -25.83
C LEU A 539 2.39 12.03 -24.47
N TRP A 540 3.10 12.64 -23.53
CA TRP A 540 2.59 13.00 -22.22
C TRP A 540 1.45 14.02 -22.31
N GLY A 541 1.63 15.09 -23.08
CA GLY A 541 0.58 16.08 -23.36
C GLY A 541 -0.65 15.45 -24.03
N ALA A 542 -0.45 14.57 -25.01
CA ALA A 542 -1.54 13.85 -25.66
C ALA A 542 -2.28 12.92 -24.70
N ALA A 543 -1.59 12.21 -23.81
CA ALA A 543 -2.21 11.33 -22.83
C ALA A 543 -3.12 12.11 -21.85
N TRP A 544 -2.65 13.25 -21.34
CA TRP A 544 -3.46 14.13 -20.48
C TRP A 544 -4.64 14.77 -21.21
N LEU A 545 -4.43 15.26 -22.43
CA LEU A 545 -5.51 15.79 -23.25
C LEU A 545 -6.54 14.73 -23.62
N TYR A 546 -6.10 13.48 -23.83
CA TYR A 546 -7.03 12.37 -24.01
C TYR A 546 -7.86 12.14 -22.75
N LYS A 547 -7.23 12.07 -21.57
CA LYS A 547 -7.93 11.92 -20.28
C LYS A 547 -8.92 13.08 -20.05
N ALA A 548 -8.56 14.31 -20.43
CA ALA A 548 -9.38 15.50 -20.23
C ALA A 548 -10.54 15.67 -21.23
N THR A 549 -10.37 15.21 -22.49
CA THR A 549 -11.32 15.48 -23.58
C THR A 549 -12.05 14.25 -24.11
N ASN A 550 -11.51 13.05 -23.87
CA ASN A 550 -11.93 11.80 -24.50
C ASN A 550 -11.96 11.85 -26.05
N LYS A 551 -11.22 12.77 -26.68
CA LYS A 551 -11.16 12.89 -28.15
C LYS A 551 -10.24 11.82 -28.75
N VAL A 552 -10.76 11.09 -29.73
CA VAL A 552 -10.06 9.99 -30.42
C VAL A 552 -8.74 10.41 -31.07
N TYR A 553 -8.61 11.68 -31.50
CA TYR A 553 -7.37 12.22 -32.05
C TYR A 553 -6.18 12.01 -31.11
N TYR A 554 -6.32 12.38 -29.83
CA TYR A 554 -5.24 12.23 -28.84
C TYR A 554 -4.95 10.75 -28.54
N TRP A 555 -5.98 9.90 -28.49
CA TRP A 555 -5.78 8.45 -28.33
C TRP A 555 -5.02 7.84 -29.49
N ASN A 556 -5.38 8.20 -30.72
CA ASN A 556 -4.65 7.75 -31.91
C ASN A 556 -3.22 8.29 -31.93
N TYR A 557 -3.00 9.50 -31.42
CA TYR A 557 -1.67 10.06 -31.26
C TYR A 557 -0.82 9.21 -30.29
N VAL A 558 -1.37 8.88 -29.11
CA VAL A 558 -0.71 8.00 -28.12
C VAL A 558 -0.42 6.62 -28.71
N LYS A 559 -1.39 6.00 -29.39
CA LYS A 559 -1.22 4.69 -30.02
C LYS A 559 -0.21 4.69 -31.17
N LYS A 560 -0.22 5.71 -32.03
CA LYS A 560 0.68 5.77 -33.19
C LYS A 560 2.14 5.91 -32.76
N ASN A 561 2.39 6.71 -31.72
CA ASN A 561 3.74 7.01 -31.28
C ASN A 561 4.25 6.02 -30.20
N VAL A 562 3.44 5.02 -29.79
CA VAL A 562 3.87 3.93 -28.88
C VAL A 562 4.96 3.02 -29.47
N ILE A 563 5.10 2.96 -30.80
CA ILE A 563 6.11 2.12 -31.47
C ILE A 563 7.49 2.80 -31.43
N THR A 564 7.55 4.11 -31.61
CA THR A 564 8.76 4.93 -31.37
C THR A 564 9.20 4.87 -29.90
N PHE A 565 8.24 4.61 -29.00
CA PHE A 565 8.44 4.36 -27.57
C PHE A 565 9.20 3.05 -27.29
N LYS A 566 9.04 2.01 -28.12
CA LYS A 566 9.62 0.67 -27.85
C LYS A 566 11.15 0.65 -27.90
N SER A 567 11.79 1.42 -28.78
CA SER A 567 13.26 1.48 -28.88
C SER A 567 13.91 2.23 -27.71
N ASN A 568 13.17 3.11 -27.04
CA ASN A 568 13.67 3.92 -25.92
C ASN A 568 13.33 3.30 -24.56
N ILE A 569 12.28 2.48 -24.45
CA ILE A 569 11.80 1.90 -23.17
C ILE A 569 12.75 0.88 -22.55
N GLU A 570 13.45 0.06 -23.34
CA GLU A 570 14.44 -0.89 -22.77
C GLU A 570 15.59 -0.16 -22.05
N ALA A 571 15.79 1.14 -22.33
CA ALA A 571 16.76 2.00 -21.65
C ALA A 571 16.14 3.07 -20.71
N ALA A 572 14.92 3.53 -20.95
CA ALA A 572 14.32 4.71 -20.30
C ALA A 572 13.21 4.41 -19.27
N ASN A 573 12.84 3.15 -19.07
CA ASN A 573 11.73 2.76 -18.20
C ASN A 573 12.14 2.55 -16.73
N PHE A 574 13.17 3.28 -16.27
CA PHE A 574 13.73 3.19 -14.91
C PHE A 574 13.68 4.53 -14.16
N GLU A 575 13.26 5.62 -14.83
CA GLU A 575 13.17 6.95 -14.24
C GLU A 575 11.86 7.64 -14.67
N PHE A 576 11.29 8.41 -13.75
CA PHE A 576 10.23 9.36 -14.04
C PHE A 576 10.58 10.73 -13.46
N SER A 577 10.72 11.73 -14.31
CA SER A 577 11.20 13.05 -13.91
C SER A 577 10.70 14.17 -14.83
N TRP A 578 11.09 15.42 -14.51
CA TRP A 578 10.81 16.58 -15.37
C TRP A 578 11.45 16.46 -16.76
N ASP A 579 12.38 15.52 -16.95
CA ASP A 579 13.03 15.23 -18.23
C ASP A 579 12.45 13.95 -18.87
N SER A 580 12.32 12.82 -18.13
CA SER A 580 11.78 11.56 -18.67
C SER A 580 10.31 11.30 -18.31
N LYS A 581 9.43 11.15 -19.31
CA LYS A 581 7.97 10.88 -19.09
C LYS A 581 7.51 9.45 -19.35
N HIS A 582 8.40 8.56 -19.80
CA HIS A 582 8.02 7.23 -20.31
C HIS A 582 7.26 6.38 -19.28
N ALA A 583 7.79 6.29 -18.05
CA ALA A 583 7.15 5.57 -16.96
C ALA A 583 5.80 6.18 -16.58
N GLY A 584 5.71 7.51 -16.46
CA GLY A 584 4.47 8.23 -16.17
C GLY A 584 3.39 8.01 -17.21
N ILE A 585 3.73 8.02 -18.50
CA ILE A 585 2.81 7.71 -19.61
C ILE A 585 2.31 6.27 -19.50
N SER A 586 3.20 5.31 -19.26
CA SER A 586 2.83 3.90 -19.09
C SER A 586 1.85 3.71 -17.94
N VAL A 587 2.11 4.32 -16.78
CA VAL A 587 1.21 4.25 -15.61
C VAL A 587 -0.13 4.95 -15.89
N LEU A 588 -0.11 6.17 -16.43
CA LEU A 588 -1.32 6.96 -16.69
C LEU A 588 -2.25 6.27 -17.70
N VAL A 589 -1.70 5.79 -18.81
CA VAL A 589 -2.47 5.11 -19.86
C VAL A 589 -2.98 3.76 -19.39
N SER A 590 -2.16 2.99 -18.67
CA SER A 590 -2.57 1.69 -18.12
C SER A 590 -3.73 1.83 -17.15
N ASN A 591 -3.65 2.79 -16.21
CA ASN A 591 -4.72 3.09 -15.28
C ASN A 591 -6.02 3.46 -16.02
N TRP A 592 -5.94 4.28 -17.07
CA TRP A 592 -7.11 4.65 -17.86
C TRP A 592 -7.70 3.47 -18.64
N VAL A 593 -6.87 2.64 -19.28
CA VAL A 593 -7.28 1.43 -20.01
C VAL A 593 -8.00 0.44 -19.10
N LEU A 594 -7.42 0.17 -17.93
CA LEU A 594 -7.98 -0.71 -16.90
C LEU A 594 -9.34 -0.20 -16.40
N LYS A 595 -9.46 1.09 -16.09
CA LYS A 595 -10.70 1.69 -15.58
C LYS A 595 -11.83 1.77 -16.61
N ASN A 596 -11.51 1.87 -17.91
CA ASN A 596 -12.50 2.14 -18.96
C ASN A 596 -12.80 0.95 -19.89
N ASN A 597 -12.25 -0.23 -19.61
CA ASN A 597 -12.52 -1.49 -20.31
C ASN A 597 -12.34 -1.42 -21.84
N LYS A 598 -11.42 -0.55 -22.31
CA LYS A 598 -11.13 -0.33 -23.74
C LYS A 598 -9.78 -0.97 -24.07
N GLU A 599 -9.79 -2.02 -24.90
CA GLU A 599 -8.60 -2.59 -25.56
C GLU A 599 -7.41 -2.89 -24.62
N ALA A 600 -7.66 -3.43 -23.42
CA ALA A 600 -6.60 -3.82 -22.47
C ALA A 600 -5.61 -4.87 -23.04
N SER A 601 -5.97 -5.58 -24.11
CA SER A 601 -5.17 -6.67 -24.68
C SER A 601 -4.26 -6.30 -25.85
N THR A 602 -4.24 -5.03 -26.32
CA THR A 602 -3.49 -4.66 -27.55
C THR A 602 -2.44 -3.57 -27.38
N THR A 603 -2.29 -2.99 -26.19
CA THR A 603 -1.29 -1.94 -25.95
C THR A 603 -0.25 -2.36 -24.91
N PRO A 604 1.06 -2.11 -25.16
CA PRO A 604 2.13 -2.60 -24.30
C PRO A 604 2.31 -1.81 -22.99
N PHE A 605 1.49 -0.76 -22.77
CA PHE A 605 1.62 0.14 -21.63
C PHE A 605 1.49 -0.55 -20.27
N LEU A 606 0.63 -1.57 -20.14
CA LEU A 606 0.49 -2.31 -18.87
C LEU A 606 1.80 -3.02 -18.52
N SER A 607 2.36 -3.75 -19.48
CA SER A 607 3.64 -4.43 -19.30
C SER A 607 4.78 -3.44 -19.00
N TYR A 608 4.75 -2.23 -19.57
CA TYR A 608 5.75 -1.21 -19.29
C TYR A 608 5.58 -0.59 -17.90
N ALA A 609 4.33 -0.37 -17.47
CA ALA A 609 4.03 0.10 -16.11
C ALA A 609 4.49 -0.95 -15.08
N ASP A 610 4.14 -2.22 -15.29
CA ASP A 610 4.57 -3.33 -14.42
C ASP A 610 6.09 -3.45 -14.38
N SER A 611 6.77 -3.35 -15.53
CA SER A 611 8.23 -3.38 -15.59
C SER A 611 8.87 -2.23 -14.82
N PHE A 612 8.32 -1.01 -14.90
CA PHE A 612 8.82 0.13 -14.14
C PHE A 612 8.61 -0.08 -12.64
N MET A 613 7.40 -0.43 -12.21
CA MET A 613 7.10 -0.66 -10.79
C MET A 613 7.96 -1.78 -10.21
N CYS A 614 8.11 -2.91 -10.93
CA CYS A 614 8.99 -4.00 -10.54
C CYS A 614 10.46 -3.59 -10.52
N SER A 615 10.90 -2.62 -11.31
CA SER A 615 12.29 -2.14 -11.25
C SER A 615 12.61 -1.37 -9.97
N LEU A 616 11.59 -0.77 -9.34
CA LEU A 616 11.70 0.02 -8.11
C LEU A 616 11.55 -0.81 -6.83
N MET A 617 11.05 -2.04 -6.90
CA MET A 617 10.79 -2.84 -5.69
C MET A 617 12.08 -3.49 -5.15
N PRO A 618 12.40 -3.32 -3.84
CA PRO A 618 13.65 -3.83 -3.24
C PRO A 618 13.92 -5.33 -3.42
N GLU A 619 12.85 -6.14 -3.44
CA GLU A 619 12.90 -7.61 -3.52
C GLU A 619 12.56 -8.15 -4.92
N SER A 620 12.33 -7.28 -5.91
CA SER A 620 11.97 -7.72 -7.24
C SER A 620 13.16 -8.36 -7.97
N PRO A 621 12.95 -9.48 -8.67
CA PRO A 621 13.99 -10.11 -9.49
C PRO A 621 14.43 -9.24 -10.67
N THR A 622 13.65 -8.19 -11.00
CA THR A 622 13.95 -7.23 -12.07
C THR A 622 14.32 -5.84 -11.53
N LYS A 623 14.69 -5.74 -10.25
CA LYS A 623 15.14 -4.49 -9.62
C LYS A 623 16.30 -3.87 -10.42
N ASN A 624 16.22 -2.57 -10.68
CA ASN A 624 17.24 -1.81 -11.40
C ASN A 624 17.62 -0.49 -10.72
N VAL A 625 17.41 -0.41 -9.41
CA VAL A 625 17.72 0.76 -8.60
C VAL A 625 18.55 0.38 -7.39
N GLN A 626 19.38 1.29 -6.93
CA GLN A 626 20.15 1.10 -5.70
C GLN A 626 19.34 1.60 -4.51
N PHE A 627 19.66 1.12 -3.32
CA PHE A 627 19.09 1.64 -2.09
C PHE A 627 20.24 1.90 -1.13
N THR A 628 20.18 3.03 -0.43
CA THR A 628 21.06 3.28 0.71
C THR A 628 20.78 2.28 1.84
N ALA A 629 21.67 2.20 2.83
CA ALA A 629 21.45 1.37 4.02
C ALA A 629 20.17 1.76 4.82
N GLY A 630 19.64 2.97 4.59
CA GLY A 630 18.38 3.44 5.15
C GLY A 630 17.16 3.22 4.24
N ASN A 631 17.27 2.39 3.19
CA ASN A 631 16.22 2.11 2.19
C ASN A 631 15.71 3.34 1.43
N VAL A 632 16.53 4.38 1.28
CA VAL A 632 16.26 5.48 0.33
C VAL A 632 16.75 5.07 -1.06
N LEU A 633 15.86 5.20 -2.06
CA LEU A 633 16.10 4.98 -3.49
C LEU A 633 17.24 5.84 -4.04
#